data_AF-A0A941UF81-F1
#
_entry.id   AF-A0A941UF81-F1
#
_cell.length_a   1.000
_cell.length_b   1.000
_cell.length_c   1.000
_cell.angle_alpha   90.00
_cell.angle_beta   90.00
_cell.angle_gamma   90.00
#
_symmetry.space_group_name_H-M   'P 1'
#
loop_
_entity.id
_entity.type
_entity.pdbx_description
1 polymer ?
#
loop_
_entity_poly.entity_id
_entity_poly.type
_entity_poly.pdbx_seq_one_letter_code
_entity_poly.pdbx_strand_id
1 'polypeptide(L)'
;VRFNRKRQKVYVYEFQKSFWPWKRWYPVIKVFDWKDIHGEWVMRRGHADWGHRIYCAVCKPGTLEVVDRFILTWTVGGTDAAGGLWSFCCHYMEKKPVPTAPVYPDKPRDWTPFKTVRWPAEVALESSTAPDGEPPSVTH
;
A
#
# COMPACT_ATOMS: atom_id res chain seq x y z
N VAL A 1 2.73 2.15 2.32
CA VAL A 1 2.83 1.68 0.92
C VAL A 1 2.87 2.89 0.00
N ARG A 2 3.62 2.85 -1.11
CA ARG A 2 3.61 3.87 -2.16
C ARG A 2 3.31 3.21 -3.49
N PHE A 3 2.37 3.77 -4.24
CA PHE A 3 2.03 3.33 -5.60
C PHE A 3 2.66 4.30 -6.59
N ASN A 4 3.44 3.78 -7.54
CA ASN A 4 3.99 4.57 -8.62
C ASN A 4 3.34 4.14 -9.94
N ARG A 5 2.35 4.92 -10.38
CA ARG A 5 1.62 4.70 -11.65
C ARG A 5 2.53 4.79 -12.87
N LYS A 6 3.57 5.63 -12.87
CA LYS A 6 4.47 5.78 -14.04
C LYS A 6 5.33 4.53 -14.22
N ARG A 7 5.86 3.98 -13.12
CA ARG A 7 6.70 2.77 -13.09
C ARG A 7 5.91 1.46 -13.05
N GLN A 8 4.60 1.50 -12.78
CA GLN A 8 3.77 0.31 -12.52
C GLN A 8 4.32 -0.56 -11.37
N LYS A 9 4.83 0.10 -10.33
CA LYS A 9 5.44 -0.55 -9.16
C LYS A 9 4.81 -0.10 -7.85
N VAL A 10 4.81 -1.01 -6.88
CA VAL A 10 4.35 -0.76 -5.52
C VAL A 10 5.52 -0.98 -4.56
N TYR A 11 5.75 0.03 -3.71
CA TYR A 11 6.81 0.03 -2.71
C TYR A 11 6.19 -0.14 -1.33
N VAL A 12 6.62 -1.17 -0.62
CA VAL A 12 6.11 -1.54 0.69
C VAL A 12 7.21 -1.37 1.71
N TYR A 13 6.91 -0.57 2.74
CA TYR A 13 7.76 -0.42 3.92
C TYR A 13 7.14 -1.27 5.02
N GLU A 14 7.78 -2.40 5.32
CA GLU A 14 7.26 -3.38 6.26
C GLU A 14 8.18 -3.50 7.47
N PHE A 15 7.60 -3.48 8.67
CA PHE A 15 8.34 -3.85 9.87
C PHE A 15 8.21 -5.35 10.08
N GLN A 16 9.34 -6.07 9.98
CA GLN A 16 9.33 -7.50 10.28
C GLN A 16 9.08 -7.72 11.77
N LYS A 17 7.84 -8.11 12.10
CA LYS A 17 7.45 -8.49 13.45
C LYS A 17 8.02 -9.88 13.74
N SER A 18 8.90 -9.96 14.73
CA SER A 18 9.33 -11.25 15.26
C SER A 18 8.56 -11.60 16.52
N PHE A 19 8.16 -12.87 16.65
CA PHE A 19 7.61 -13.41 17.89
C PHE A 19 8.64 -13.44 19.03
N TRP A 20 9.93 -13.39 18.70
CA TRP A 20 11.04 -13.43 19.66
C TRP A 20 11.29 -12.01 20.21
N PRO A 21 11.05 -11.76 21.51
CA PRO A 21 11.08 -10.41 22.08
C PRO A 21 12.41 -9.66 21.93
N TRP A 22 13.52 -10.39 21.86
CA TRP A 22 14.87 -9.82 21.74
C TRP A 22 15.36 -9.69 20.29
N LYS A 23 14.64 -10.27 19.32
CA LYS A 23 15.01 -10.11 17.92
C LYS A 23 14.62 -8.70 17.50
N ARG A 24 15.62 -7.88 17.18
CA ARG A 24 15.40 -6.50 16.74
C ARG A 24 14.57 -6.49 15.46
N TRP A 25 13.48 -5.73 15.47
CA TRP A 25 12.62 -5.55 14.30
C TRP A 25 13.29 -4.52 13.40
N TYR A 26 13.55 -4.90 12.15
CA TYR A 26 14.13 -4.01 11.16
C TYR A 26 13.10 -3.73 10.06
N PRO A 27 13.08 -2.50 9.52
CA PRO A 27 12.27 -2.20 8.36
C PRO A 27 12.86 -2.91 7.13
N VAL A 28 12.01 -3.57 6.37
CA VAL A 28 12.32 -4.18 5.08
C VAL A 28 11.53 -3.44 4.02
N ILE A 29 12.21 -3.12 2.93
CA ILE A 29 11.59 -2.49 1.77
C ILE A 29 11.42 -3.56 0.71
N LYS A 30 10.19 -3.70 0.25
CA LYS A 30 9.83 -4.62 -0.81
C LYS A 30 9.29 -3.82 -1.99
N VAL A 31 9.69 -4.22 -3.19
CA VAL A 31 9.25 -3.59 -4.44
C VAL A 31 8.62 -4.67 -5.29
N PHE A 32 7.41 -4.40 -5.76
CA PHE A 32 6.60 -5.36 -6.50
C PHE A 32 6.09 -4.72 -7.78
N ASP A 33 5.98 -5.51 -8.83
CA ASP A 33 5.32 -5.09 -10.07
C ASP A 33 3.79 -5.17 -9.88
N TRP A 34 3.08 -4.13 -10.32
CA TRP A 34 1.64 -4.02 -10.13
C TRP A 34 0.84 -5.15 -10.79
N LYS A 35 1.30 -5.62 -11.95
CA LYS A 35 0.67 -6.71 -12.71
C LYS A 35 0.57 -8.02 -11.93
N ASP A 36 1.44 -8.21 -10.94
CA ASP A 36 1.53 -9.44 -10.14
C ASP A 36 0.78 -9.29 -8.81
N ILE A 37 0.12 -8.16 -8.57
CA ILE A 37 -0.60 -7.87 -7.32
C ILE A 37 -2.10 -8.10 -7.51
N HIS A 38 -2.67 -8.89 -6.60
CA HIS A 38 -4.10 -9.15 -6.52
C HIS A 38 -4.66 -8.71 -5.17
N GLY A 39 -5.87 -8.14 -5.18
CA GLY A 39 -6.59 -7.78 -3.96
C GLY A 39 -7.27 -9.00 -3.36
N GLU A 40 -6.91 -9.36 -2.14
CA GLU A 40 -7.57 -10.39 -1.35
C GLU A 40 -8.40 -9.72 -0.24
N TRP A 41 -9.71 -9.97 -0.25
CA TRP A 41 -10.59 -9.54 0.84
C TRP A 41 -10.65 -10.61 1.92
N VAL A 42 -10.28 -10.25 3.16
CA VAL A 42 -10.27 -11.19 4.28
C VAL A 42 -11.04 -10.61 5.45
N MET A 43 -12.03 -11.36 5.93
CA MET A 43 -12.71 -11.08 7.20
C MET A 43 -12.06 -11.88 8.32
N ARG A 44 -11.49 -11.21 9.31
CA ARG A 44 -10.99 -11.86 10.53
C ARG A 44 -12.07 -11.80 11.63
N ARG A 45 -12.29 -12.92 12.31
CA ARG A 45 -13.27 -13.05 13.41
C ARG A 45 -12.60 -13.37 14.76
N GLY A 46 -11.45 -12.75 15.05
CA GLY A 46 -10.71 -12.96 16.30
C GLY A 46 -11.03 -11.91 17.37
N HIS A 47 -11.03 -12.30 18.65
CA HIS A 47 -11.45 -11.45 19.77
C HIS A 47 -10.68 -10.12 19.93
N ALA A 48 -9.43 -10.06 19.45
CA ALA A 48 -8.56 -8.88 19.48
C ALA A 48 -8.08 -8.42 18.08
N ASP A 49 -8.43 -9.16 17.03
CA ASP A 49 -7.99 -8.88 15.65
C ASP A 49 -9.14 -9.09 14.65
N TRP A 50 -10.31 -8.56 14.97
CA TRP A 50 -11.48 -8.62 14.10
C TRP A 50 -11.52 -7.45 13.12
N GLY A 51 -12.20 -7.66 12.01
CA GLY A 51 -12.43 -6.63 11.00
C GLY A 51 -12.11 -7.09 9.58
N HIS A 52 -12.41 -6.21 8.64
CA HIS A 52 -12.19 -6.41 7.23
C HIS A 52 -10.80 -5.91 6.86
N ARG A 53 -10.04 -6.76 6.18
CA ARG A 53 -8.71 -6.45 5.65
C ARG A 53 -8.71 -6.63 4.16
N ILE A 54 -8.08 -5.69 3.48
CA ILE A 54 -7.66 -5.89 2.10
C ILE A 54 -6.17 -6.16 2.14
N TYR A 55 -5.82 -7.37 1.77
CA TYR A 55 -4.44 -7.76 1.50
C TYR A 55 -4.14 -7.55 0.02
N CYS A 56 -2.93 -7.12 -0.26
CA CYS A 56 -2.35 -7.21 -1.59
C CYS A 56 -1.50 -8.48 -1.61
N ALA A 57 -1.99 -9.50 -2.30
CA ALA A 57 -1.28 -10.74 -2.55
C ALA A 57 -0.39 -10.57 -3.79
N VAL A 58 0.90 -10.75 -3.61
CA VAL A 58 1.89 -10.71 -4.68
C VAL A 58 2.08 -12.13 -5.18
N CYS A 59 1.76 -12.38 -6.44
CA CYS A 59 1.93 -13.66 -7.09
C CYS A 59 3.29 -13.77 -7.80
N LYS A 60 3.77 -15.00 -8.07
CA LYS A 60 4.86 -15.14 -9.05
C LYS A 60 4.36 -14.72 -10.42
N PRO A 61 5.20 -14.04 -11.23
CA PRO A 61 4.81 -13.60 -12.56
C PRO A 61 4.26 -14.75 -13.42
N GLY A 62 3.07 -14.54 -14.00
CA GLY A 62 2.40 -15.53 -14.86
C GLY A 62 1.73 -16.69 -14.11
N THR A 63 1.63 -16.63 -12.79
CA THR A 63 0.95 -17.65 -11.97
C THR A 63 0.01 -17.00 -10.95
N LEU A 64 -0.76 -17.83 -10.25
CA LEU A 64 -1.55 -17.42 -9.09
C LEU A 64 -0.90 -17.85 -7.76
N GLU A 65 0.37 -18.25 -7.79
CA GLU A 65 1.09 -18.68 -6.60
C GLU A 65 1.55 -17.45 -5.80
N VAL A 66 0.97 -17.25 -4.62
CA VAL A 66 1.26 -16.09 -3.76
C VAL A 66 2.60 -16.25 -3.04
N VAL A 67 3.54 -15.34 -3.31
CA VAL A 67 4.87 -15.29 -2.67
C VAL A 67 4.94 -14.31 -1.51
N ASP A 68 4.09 -13.30 -1.50
CA ASP A 68 4.07 -12.29 -0.43
C ASP A 68 2.67 -11.71 -0.24
N ARG A 69 2.40 -11.16 0.95
CA ARG A 69 1.17 -10.46 1.27
C ARG A 69 1.49 -9.25 2.13
N PHE A 70 0.93 -8.11 1.76
CA PHE A 70 0.94 -6.93 2.63
C PHE A 70 -0.46 -6.37 2.83
N ILE A 71 -0.68 -5.73 3.97
CA ILE A 71 -1.97 -5.11 4.28
C ILE A 71 -2.05 -3.76 3.58
N LEU A 72 -3.10 -3.55 2.78
CA LEU A 72 -3.42 -2.24 2.22
C LEU A 72 -4.18 -1.40 3.24
N THR A 73 -5.24 -1.97 3.81
CA THR A 73 -6.08 -1.31 4.80
C THR A 73 -6.73 -2.33 5.73
N TRP A 74 -7.07 -1.86 6.92
CA TRP A 74 -7.87 -2.56 7.92
C TRP A 74 -8.96 -1.62 8.40
N THR A 75 -10.19 -2.13 8.46
CA THR A 75 -11.35 -1.40 8.97
C THR A 75 -12.18 -2.30 9.87
N VAL A 76 -12.75 -1.72 10.92
CA VAL A 76 -13.75 -2.34 11.78
C VAL A 76 -15.08 -1.69 11.46
N GLY A 77 -16.04 -2.46 10.95
CA GLY A 77 -17.33 -1.95 10.48
C GLY A 77 -17.35 -1.71 8.97
N GLY A 78 -17.79 -0.51 8.56
CA GLY A 78 -18.11 -0.18 7.17
C GLY A 78 -17.05 -0.62 6.15
N THR A 79 -17.46 -1.49 5.24
CA THR A 79 -16.61 -2.13 4.22
C THR A 79 -16.35 -1.25 3.01
N ASP A 80 -17.24 -0.30 2.74
CA ASP A 80 -17.24 0.50 1.51
C ASP A 80 -15.97 1.33 1.37
N ALA A 81 -15.44 1.87 2.47
CA ALA A 81 -14.18 2.60 2.46
C ALA A 81 -12.99 1.72 2.06
N ALA A 82 -12.97 0.46 2.48
CA ALA A 82 -11.92 -0.48 2.10
C ALA A 82 -12.02 -0.83 0.61
N GLY A 83 -13.21 -1.24 0.16
CA GLY A 83 -13.45 -1.57 -1.25
C GLY A 83 -13.19 -0.39 -2.19
N GLY A 84 -13.65 0.80 -1.80
CA GLY A 84 -13.42 2.05 -2.52
C GLY A 84 -11.93 2.39 -2.62
N LEU A 85 -11.16 2.21 -1.54
CA LEU A 85 -9.70 2.41 -1.58
C LEU A 85 -9.02 1.46 -2.55
N TRP A 86 -9.38 0.17 -2.55
CA TRP A 86 -8.82 -0.79 -3.50
C TRP A 86 -9.18 -0.45 -4.95
N SER A 87 -10.45 -0.14 -5.22
CA SER A 87 -10.91 0.30 -6.54
C SER A 87 -10.17 1.55 -7.01
N PHE A 88 -9.97 2.53 -6.13
CA PHE A 88 -9.17 3.72 -6.40
C PHE A 88 -7.73 3.36 -6.77
N CYS A 89 -7.07 2.49 -6.02
CA CYS A 89 -5.72 2.01 -6.33
C CYS A 89 -5.66 1.35 -7.71
N CYS A 90 -6.63 0.49 -8.04
CA CYS A 90 -6.71 -0.14 -9.36
C CYS A 90 -6.85 0.89 -10.48
N HIS A 91 -7.81 1.80 -10.39
CA HIS A 91 -8.00 2.83 -11.39
C HIS A 91 -6.79 3.76 -11.53
N TYR A 92 -6.18 4.13 -10.40
CA TYR A 92 -4.96 4.92 -10.39
C TYR A 92 -3.84 4.23 -11.16
N MET A 93 -3.61 2.94 -10.90
CA MET A 93 -2.55 2.17 -11.56
C MET A 93 -2.86 1.87 -13.03
N GLU A 94 -4.13 1.61 -13.38
CA GLU A 94 -4.61 1.42 -14.76
C GLU A 94 -4.63 2.70 -15.61
N LYS A 95 -4.13 3.80 -15.05
CA LYS A 95 -4.10 5.12 -15.68
C LYS A 95 -5.49 5.71 -16.00
N LYS A 96 -6.55 5.21 -15.37
CA LYS A 96 -7.91 5.73 -15.49
C LYS A 96 -8.05 7.06 -14.74
N PRO A 97 -9.04 7.89 -15.11
CA PRO A 97 -9.37 9.08 -14.32
C PRO A 97 -9.82 8.63 -12.92
N VAL A 98 -9.24 9.25 -11.90
CA VAL A 98 -9.60 9.03 -10.50
C VAL A 98 -9.94 10.36 -9.84
N PRO A 99 -10.89 10.40 -8.88
CA PRO A 99 -11.16 11.61 -8.11
C PRO A 99 -9.90 12.10 -7.41
N THR A 100 -9.51 13.35 -7.62
CA THR A 100 -8.40 13.99 -6.90
C THR A 100 -8.85 14.62 -5.59
N ALA A 101 -10.15 14.94 -5.49
CA ALA A 101 -10.73 15.46 -4.26
C ALA A 101 -10.84 14.34 -3.20
N PRO A 102 -10.35 14.57 -1.96
CA PRO A 102 -10.52 13.61 -0.89
C PRO A 102 -12.00 13.50 -0.50
N VAL A 103 -12.47 12.28 -0.22
CA VAL A 103 -13.83 12.03 0.30
C VAL A 103 -14.04 12.71 1.64
N TYR A 104 -12.99 12.76 2.47
CA TYR A 104 -12.97 13.46 3.75
C TYR A 104 -11.95 14.60 3.65
N PRO A 105 -12.41 15.86 3.49
CA PRO A 105 -11.51 17.01 3.35
C PRO A 105 -10.82 17.37 4.66
N ASP A 106 -11.47 17.08 5.79
CA ASP A 106 -10.94 17.39 7.10
C ASP A 106 -9.90 16.35 7.52
N LYS A 107 -8.72 16.83 7.86
CA LYS A 107 -7.72 16.02 8.55
C LYS A 107 -8.23 15.74 9.97
N PRO A 108 -8.30 14.46 10.41
CA PRO A 108 -8.66 14.14 11.77
C PRO A 108 -7.73 14.84 12.76
N ARG A 109 -8.27 15.35 13.87
CA ARG A 109 -7.52 16.13 14.86
C ARG A 109 -6.30 15.37 15.41
N ASP A 110 -6.44 14.06 15.55
CA ASP A 110 -5.38 13.18 16.09
C ASP A 110 -4.47 12.59 15.01
N TRP A 111 -4.65 12.98 13.75
CA TRP A 111 -3.80 12.49 12.67
C TRP A 111 -2.40 13.09 12.78
N THR A 112 -1.43 12.21 13.03
CA THR A 112 -0.01 12.52 12.96
C THR A 112 0.68 11.56 12.00
N PRO A 113 1.50 12.04 11.06
CA PRO A 113 2.26 11.15 10.20
C PRO A 113 3.25 10.34 11.02
N PHE A 114 3.39 9.05 10.69
CA PHE A 114 4.33 8.16 11.36
C PHE A 114 5.77 8.67 11.17
N LYS A 115 6.36 9.27 12.22
CA LYS A 115 7.75 9.75 12.23
C LYS A 115 8.78 8.62 12.19
N THR A 116 8.34 7.38 12.37
CA THR A 116 9.16 6.16 12.41
C THR A 116 9.46 5.59 11.03
N VAL A 117 8.69 5.95 10.00
CA VAL A 117 8.89 5.45 8.63
C VAL A 117 9.94 6.30 7.93
N ARG A 118 11.14 5.72 7.71
CA ARG A 118 12.25 6.37 7.03
C ARG A 118 12.62 5.61 5.77
N TRP A 119 12.23 6.14 4.62
CA TRP A 119 12.63 5.60 3.31
C TRP A 119 14.09 5.97 3.01
N PRO A 120 14.94 5.02 2.60
CA PRO A 120 16.25 5.30 2.02
C PRO A 120 16.12 6.26 0.85
N ALA A 121 17.09 7.16 0.70
CA ALA A 121 17.02 8.26 -0.26
C ALA A 121 16.79 7.79 -1.70
N GLU A 122 17.47 6.72 -2.11
CA GLU A 122 17.34 6.13 -3.45
C GLU A 122 15.92 5.61 -3.71
N VAL A 123 15.36 4.83 -2.79
CA VAL A 123 13.98 4.33 -2.89
C VAL A 123 12.97 5.47 -2.80
N ALA A 124 13.23 6.47 -1.97
CA ALA A 124 12.38 7.65 -1.87
C ALA A 124 12.30 8.38 -3.22
N LEU A 125 13.42 8.52 -3.92
CA LEU A 125 13.49 9.11 -5.24
C LEU A 125 12.82 8.22 -6.30
N GLU A 126 13.14 6.93 -6.36
CA GLU A 126 12.59 5.99 -7.34
C GLU A 126 11.07 5.86 -7.20
N SER A 127 10.58 5.77 -5.97
CA SER A 127 9.14 5.63 -5.70
C SER A 127 8.35 6.89 -6.04
N SER A 128 8.98 8.06 -6.13
CA SER A 128 8.34 9.35 -6.41
C SER A 128 8.58 9.88 -7.83
N THR A 129 9.51 9.32 -8.60
CA THR A 129 9.88 9.79 -9.94
C THR A 129 9.42 8.85 -11.06
N ALA A 130 9.34 9.38 -12.29
CA ALA A 130 9.16 8.58 -13.50
C ALA A 130 10.40 7.70 -13.77
N PRO A 131 10.27 6.61 -14.58
CA PRO A 131 11.41 5.81 -15.07
C PRO A 131 12.58 6.67 -15.58
N ASP A 132 12.24 7.75 -16.29
CA ASP A 132 13.18 8.62 -17.01
C ASP A 132 13.74 9.76 -16.14
N GLY A 133 13.54 9.71 -14.81
CA GLY A 133 14.04 10.72 -13.86
C GLY A 133 13.21 12.00 -13.81
N GLU A 134 12.18 12.13 -14.65
CA GLU A 134 11.33 13.32 -14.66
C GLU A 134 10.47 13.37 -13.37
N PRO A 135 10.52 14.48 -12.62
CA PRO A 135 9.65 14.68 -11.46
C PRO A 135 8.18 14.63 -11.90
N PRO A 136 7.25 14.30 -10.99
CA PRO A 136 5.84 14.29 -11.32
C PRO A 136 5.42 15.70 -11.78
N SER A 137 4.95 15.82 -13.02
CA SER A 137 4.28 17.00 -13.53
C SER A 137 3.06 17.25 -12.64
N VAL A 138 3.17 18.25 -11.76
CA VAL A 138 2.04 18.73 -10.98
C VAL A 138 1.20 19.55 -11.94
N THR A 139 0.20 18.92 -12.55
CA THR A 139 -0.84 19.66 -13.25
C THR A 139 -1.74 20.32 -12.19
N HIS A 140 -1.69 21.66 -12.18
CA HIS A 140 -2.58 22.53 -11.40
C HIS A 140 -4.03 22.45 -11.89
#